data_AF-R6CC26-F1
#
_entry.id   AF-R6CC26-F1
#
_cell.length_a   1.000
_cell.length_b   1.000
_cell.length_c   1.000
_cell.angle_alpha   90.00
_cell.angle_beta   90.00
_cell.angle_gamma   90.00
#
_symmetry.space_group_name_H-M   'P 1'
#
loop_
_entity.id
_entity.type
_entity.pdbx_description
1 polymer ?
#
loop_
_entity_poly.entity_id
_entity_poly.type
_entity_poly.pdbx_seq_one_letter_code
_entity_poly.pdbx_strand_id
1 'polypeptide(L)'
;MIFYYGVQHFRKNKGCYGQPVACNCGHTYPREIIRDSKWGHFDYIPLIPMGTDYYSVCPVCMNGLKADKEQKKEIKQLLAQAPSNVHFTPHMVSYADKKTFDFYLQDDATGEKIRILQGVSKYEVKEEYKSRLIKKKDIVQEESAL
;
A
#
# COMPACT_ATOMS: atom_id res chain seq x y z
N MET A 1 -34.48 16.60 -14.52
CA MET A 1 -33.21 15.95 -14.86
C MET A 1 -32.27 16.14 -13.67
N ILE A 2 -31.90 15.07 -12.98
CA ILE A 2 -31.03 15.11 -11.81
C ILE A 2 -29.64 14.69 -12.28
N PHE A 3 -28.65 15.55 -12.06
CA PHE A 3 -27.26 15.26 -12.39
C PHE A 3 -26.49 15.01 -11.10
N TYR A 4 -25.80 13.87 -11.03
CA TYR A 4 -24.94 13.51 -9.91
C TYR A 4 -23.50 13.92 -10.22
N TYR A 5 -22.98 14.87 -9.45
CA TYR A 5 -21.59 15.30 -9.50
C TYR A 5 -20.86 14.88 -8.23
N GLY A 6 -19.62 14.39 -8.38
CA GLY A 6 -18.79 14.00 -7.26
C GLY A 6 -17.32 13.87 -7.64
N VAL A 7 -16.50 13.51 -6.65
CA VAL A 7 -15.06 13.32 -6.82
C VAL A 7 -14.70 11.87 -6.49
N GLN A 8 -14.08 11.19 -7.45
CA GLN A 8 -13.58 9.84 -7.29
C GLN A 8 -12.06 9.85 -7.09
N HIS A 9 -11.59 9.05 -6.14
CA HIS A 9 -10.17 8.89 -5.82
C HIS A 9 -9.63 7.58 -6.38
N PHE A 10 -8.51 7.66 -7.10
CA PHE A 10 -7.81 6.50 -7.65
C PHE A 10 -6.42 6.41 -7.02
N ARG A 11 -6.32 5.57 -6.00
CA ARG A 11 -5.06 5.30 -5.31
C ARG A 11 -4.30 4.16 -5.98
N LYS A 12 -3.00 4.36 -6.22
CA LYS A 12 -2.09 3.35 -6.76
C LYS A 12 -0.77 3.39 -6.00
N ASN A 13 -0.36 2.24 -5.51
CA ASN A 13 0.99 2.03 -5.02
C ASN A 13 1.97 2.01 -6.22
N LYS A 14 3.06 2.78 -6.13
CA LYS A 14 4.10 2.86 -7.16
C LYS A 14 5.35 2.05 -6.82
N GLY A 15 5.44 1.52 -5.61
CA GLY A 15 6.60 0.80 -5.10
C GLY A 15 7.51 1.70 -4.26
N CYS A 16 8.64 1.12 -3.85
CA CYS A 16 9.61 1.74 -2.97
C CYS A 16 10.67 2.53 -3.77
N TYR A 17 10.97 3.76 -3.36
CA TYR A 17 11.91 4.66 -4.02
C TYR A 17 12.82 5.39 -3.03
N GLY A 18 13.96 5.85 -3.52
CA GLY A 18 14.92 6.64 -2.76
C GLY A 18 15.83 5.79 -1.87
N GLN A 19 16.53 6.46 -0.95
CA GLN A 19 17.41 5.79 0.00
C GLN A 19 16.60 5.19 1.17
N PRO A 20 17.10 4.10 1.80
CA PRO A 20 16.48 3.56 3.00
C PRO A 20 16.45 4.58 4.13
N VAL A 21 15.29 4.75 4.77
CA VAL A 21 15.11 5.65 5.90
C VAL A 21 14.58 4.86 7.08
N ALA A 22 15.20 5.04 8.25
CA ALA A 22 14.73 4.44 9.49
C ALA A 22 13.33 4.97 9.83
N CYS A 23 12.42 4.05 10.16
CA CYS A 23 11.07 4.39 10.61
C CYS A 23 10.90 4.07 12.09
N ASN A 24 9.94 4.74 12.75
CA ASN A 24 9.61 4.51 14.16
C ASN A 24 9.09 3.08 14.44
N CYS A 25 8.76 2.30 13.41
CA CYS A 25 8.46 0.88 13.56
C CYS A 25 9.71 -0.01 13.74
N GLY A 26 10.91 0.57 13.78
CA GLY A 26 12.17 -0.17 13.98
C GLY A 26 12.81 -0.71 12.69
N HIS A 27 12.14 -0.57 11.55
CA HIS A 27 12.65 -1.04 10.26
C HIS A 27 13.19 0.10 9.39
N THR A 28 14.20 -0.21 8.59
CA THR A 28 14.85 0.73 7.67
C THR A 28 14.64 0.27 6.24
N TYR A 29 13.72 0.93 5.53
CA TYR A 29 13.39 0.62 4.14
C TYR A 29 13.30 1.90 3.30
N PRO A 30 13.49 1.82 1.98
CA PRO A 30 13.12 2.92 1.10
C PRO A 30 11.63 3.21 1.24
N ARG A 31 11.25 4.47 1.06
CA ARG A 31 9.86 4.88 1.24
C ARG A 31 9.02 4.44 0.06
N GLU A 32 7.83 3.94 0.36
CA GLU A 32 6.84 3.59 -0.63
C GLU A 32 6.08 4.83 -1.09
N ILE A 33 5.88 4.95 -2.41
CA ILE A 33 5.19 6.09 -3.00
C ILE A 33 3.77 5.67 -3.39
N ILE A 34 2.77 6.32 -2.79
CA ILE A 34 1.36 6.15 -3.16
C ILE A 34 0.90 7.37 -3.95
N ARG A 35 0.39 7.14 -5.16
CA ARG A 35 -0.26 8.16 -5.98
C ARG A 35 -1.76 8.13 -5.74
N ASP A 36 -2.36 9.28 -5.43
CA ASP A 36 -3.82 9.46 -5.32
C ASP A 36 -4.29 10.46 -6.38
N SER A 37 -4.90 9.95 -7.45
CA SER A 37 -5.43 10.75 -8.55
C SER A 37 -6.92 11.04 -8.32
N LYS A 38 -7.29 12.31 -8.31
CA LYS A 38 -8.67 12.78 -8.11
C LYS A 38 -9.30 13.11 -9.45
N TRP A 39 -10.48 12.58 -9.68
CA TRP A 39 -11.24 12.81 -10.91
C TRP A 39 -12.64 13.29 -10.54
N GLY A 40 -13.07 14.39 -11.15
CA GLY A 40 -14.46 14.79 -11.14
C GLY A 40 -15.25 13.85 -12.04
N HIS A 41 -16.36 13.34 -11.55
CA HIS A 41 -17.27 12.52 -12.32
C HIS A 41 -18.61 13.22 -12.52
N PHE A 42 -19.21 12.97 -13.68
CA PHE A 42 -20.57 13.35 -14.00
C PHE A 42 -21.32 12.08 -14.35
N ASP A 43 -22.41 11.82 -13.64
CA ASP A 43 -23.22 10.60 -13.82
C ASP A 43 -22.38 9.32 -13.81
N TYR A 44 -21.55 9.18 -12.77
CA TYR A 44 -20.63 8.04 -12.54
C TYR A 44 -19.49 7.86 -13.56
N ILE A 45 -19.39 8.69 -14.60
CA ILE A 45 -18.26 8.66 -15.55
C ILE A 45 -17.20 9.68 -15.09
N PRO A 46 -15.97 9.26 -14.75
CA PRO A 46 -14.88 10.18 -14.41
C PRO A 46 -14.40 10.89 -15.68
N LEU A 47 -14.64 12.19 -15.77
CA LEU A 47 -14.39 12.97 -16.99
C LEU A 47 -13.21 13.94 -16.84
N ILE A 48 -13.02 14.53 -15.66
CA ILE A 48 -12.09 15.65 -15.49
C ILE A 48 -11.05 15.33 -14.42
N PRO A 49 -9.75 15.23 -14.77
CA PRO A 49 -8.71 15.07 -13.76
C PRO A 49 -8.58 16.36 -12.94
N MET A 50 -8.92 16.29 -11.65
CA MET A 50 -8.90 17.41 -10.72
C MET A 50 -7.52 17.63 -10.08
N GLY A 51 -6.71 16.58 -10.00
CA GLY A 51 -5.37 16.69 -9.46
C GLY A 51 -4.77 15.35 -9.05
N THR A 52 -3.50 15.40 -8.65
CA THR A 52 -2.79 14.24 -8.12
C THR A 52 -2.05 14.62 -6.85
N ASP A 53 -2.31 13.84 -5.81
CA ASP A 53 -1.58 13.85 -4.55
C ASP A 53 -0.62 12.66 -4.52
N TYR A 54 0.47 12.83 -3.77
CA TYR A 54 1.45 11.79 -3.55
C TYR A 54 1.66 11.65 -2.04
N TYR A 55 1.91 10.43 -1.59
CA TYR A 55 2.24 10.12 -0.21
C TYR A 55 3.53 9.32 -0.20
N SER A 56 4.42 9.64 0.74
CA SER A 56 5.63 8.88 1.02
C SER A 56 5.42 8.17 2.35
N VAL A 57 5.32 6.84 2.32
CA VAL A 57 4.95 6.01 3.48
C VAL A 57 6.00 4.94 3.76
N CYS A 58 6.05 4.47 4.99
CA CYS A 58 6.82 3.27 5.32
C CYS A 58 6.07 2.03 4.78
N PRO A 59 6.73 1.12 4.05
CA PRO A 59 6.06 -0.07 3.51
C PRO A 59 5.58 -1.04 4.60
N VAL A 60 6.19 -1.00 5.79
CA VAL A 60 5.84 -1.88 6.92
C VAL A 60 4.64 -1.34 7.70
N CYS A 61 4.73 -0.12 8.23
CA CYS A 61 3.69 0.44 9.11
C CYS A 61 2.74 1.43 8.43
N MET A 62 2.90 1.71 7.13
CA MET A 62 2.12 2.69 6.37
C MET A 62 2.16 4.14 6.90
N ASN A 63 2.96 4.42 7.94
CA ASN A 63 3.15 5.76 8.45
C ASN A 63 3.88 6.63 7.42
N GLY A 64 3.28 7.75 7.09
CA GLY A 64 3.83 8.70 6.15
C GLY A 64 2.98 9.95 6.04
N LEU A 65 3.49 10.89 5.25
CA LEU A 65 2.89 12.20 5.08
C LEU A 65 2.54 12.42 3.61
N LYS A 66 1.54 13.27 3.42
CA LYS A 66 1.20 13.79 2.09
C LYS A 66 2.35 14.68 1.63
N ALA A 67 2.81 14.46 0.41
CA ALA A 67 3.89 15.23 -0.18
C ALA A 67 3.45 16.67 -0.46
N ASP A 68 4.27 17.62 0.01
CA ASP A 68 4.14 19.05 -0.29
C ASP A 68 4.52 19.37 -1.75
N LYS A 69 4.35 20.64 -2.16
CA LYS A 69 4.58 21.05 -3.55
C LYS A 69 6.00 20.75 -4.05
N GLU A 70 7.00 20.89 -3.20
CA GLU A 70 8.40 20.61 -3.51
C GLU A 70 8.65 19.10 -3.57
N GLN A 71 8.22 18.36 -2.55
CA GLN A 71 8.30 16.89 -2.50
C GLN A 71 7.56 16.21 -3.67
N LYS A 72 6.46 16.81 -4.16
CA LYS A 72 5.77 16.33 -5.36
C LYS A 72 6.64 16.40 -6.61
N LYS A 73 7.53 17.39 -6.73
CA LYS A 73 8.48 17.49 -7.85
C LYS A 73 9.55 16.41 -7.70
N GLU A 74 10.10 16.24 -6.51
CA GLU A 74 11.10 15.20 -6.20
C GLU A 74 10.53 13.80 -6.47
N ILE A 75 9.33 13.51 -5.98
CA ILE A 75 8.63 12.24 -6.24
C ILE A 75 8.41 12.01 -7.74
N LYS A 76 8.06 13.04 -8.52
CA LYS A 76 7.93 12.87 -9.97
C LYS A 76 9.26 12.54 -10.64
N GLN A 77 10.37 13.11 -10.16
CA GLN A 77 11.71 12.77 -10.63
C GLN A 77 12.11 11.34 -10.22
N LEU A 78 11.81 10.94 -8.99
CA LEU A 78 12.03 9.57 -8.50
C LEU A 78 11.23 8.54 -9.29
N LEU A 79 9.96 8.84 -9.60
CA LEU A 79 9.09 7.97 -10.40
C LEU A 79 9.54 7.83 -11.86
N ALA A 80 10.42 8.71 -12.36
CA ALA A 80 11.06 8.57 -13.66
C ALA A 80 12.25 7.60 -13.63
N GLN A 81 12.73 7.24 -12.43
CA GLN A 81 13.76 6.23 -12.21
C GLN A 81 13.13 4.85 -11.99
N ALA A 82 13.94 3.80 -12.06
CA ALA A 82 13.49 2.47 -11.67
C ALA A 82 13.16 2.43 -10.16
N PRO A 83 12.11 1.71 -9.75
CA PRO A 83 11.86 1.47 -8.33
C PRO A 83 13.03 0.72 -7.70
N SER A 84 13.18 0.84 -6.39
CA SER A 84 14.12 0.02 -5.64
C SER A 84 13.76 -1.48 -5.77
N ASN A 85 14.75 -2.35 -5.59
CA ASN A 85 14.55 -3.81 -5.61
C ASN A 85 13.83 -4.34 -4.35
N VAL A 86 13.36 -3.46 -3.47
CA VAL A 86 12.60 -3.85 -2.28
C VAL A 86 11.16 -4.09 -2.71
N HIS A 87 10.75 -5.35 -2.63
CA HIS A 87 9.39 -5.79 -2.90
C HIS A 87 8.91 -6.63 -1.73
N PHE A 88 7.67 -6.38 -1.29
CA PHE A 88 7.06 -7.12 -0.19
C PHE A 88 6.00 -8.06 -0.73
N THR A 89 6.20 -9.36 -0.54
CA THR A 89 5.20 -10.37 -0.82
C THR A 89 4.29 -10.52 0.40
N PRO A 90 2.97 -10.33 0.27
CA PRO A 90 2.04 -10.49 1.38
C PRO A 90 1.66 -11.95 1.60
N HIS A 91 1.71 -12.39 2.85
CA HIS A 91 1.36 -13.75 3.27
C HIS A 91 0.20 -13.71 4.26
N MET A 92 -0.78 -14.59 4.05
CA MET A 92 -1.88 -14.83 4.98
C MET A 92 -1.79 -16.26 5.48
N VAL A 93 -1.51 -16.40 6.77
CA VAL A 93 -1.39 -17.70 7.43
C VAL A 93 -2.69 -18.01 8.15
N SER A 94 -3.31 -19.16 7.86
CA SER A 94 -4.51 -19.63 8.58
C SER A 94 -4.16 -20.68 9.62
N TYR A 95 -4.75 -20.57 10.80
CA TYR A 95 -4.62 -21.56 11.88
C TYR A 95 -5.63 -22.70 11.78
N ALA A 96 -5.43 -23.76 12.58
CA ALA A 96 -6.25 -24.97 12.62
C ALA A 96 -7.74 -24.71 12.90
N ASP A 97 -8.08 -23.67 13.67
CA ASP A 97 -9.45 -23.25 13.94
C ASP A 97 -10.16 -22.60 12.73
N LYS A 98 -9.40 -22.29 11.67
CA LYS A 98 -9.84 -21.67 10.40
C LYS A 98 -10.57 -20.34 10.55
N LYS A 99 -10.55 -19.73 11.74
CA LYS A 99 -11.19 -18.44 12.04
C LYS A 99 -10.17 -17.36 12.35
N THR A 100 -8.99 -17.74 12.85
CA THR A 100 -7.87 -16.85 13.10
C THR A 100 -6.84 -16.90 11.97
N PHE A 101 -6.29 -15.72 11.67
CA PHE A 101 -5.33 -15.51 10.61
C PHE A 101 -4.23 -14.58 11.09
N ASP A 102 -3.01 -14.85 10.64
CA ASP A 102 -1.90 -13.90 10.72
C ASP A 102 -1.64 -13.29 9.35
N PHE A 103 -1.21 -12.03 9.34
CA PHE A 103 -0.80 -11.33 8.13
C PHE A 103 0.66 -10.92 8.22
N TYR A 104 1.45 -11.36 7.26
CA TYR A 104 2.89 -11.07 7.16
C TYR A 104 3.21 -10.35 5.85
N LEU A 105 4.28 -9.57 5.87
CA LEU A 105 4.96 -9.06 4.67
C LEU A 105 6.36 -9.67 4.63
N GLN A 106 6.67 -10.42 3.58
CA GLN A 106 7.99 -10.96 3.34
C GLN A 106 8.75 -10.03 2.41
N ASP A 107 9.93 -9.56 2.82
CA ASP A 107 10.85 -8.86 1.93
C ASP A 107 11.53 -9.86 1.00
N ASP A 108 11.35 -9.69 -0.30
CA ASP A 108 11.92 -10.60 -1.31
C ASP A 108 13.45 -10.50 -1.40
N ALA A 109 14.04 -9.38 -0.99
CA ALA A 109 15.49 -9.17 -1.06
C ALA A 109 16.24 -9.84 0.10
N THR A 110 15.67 -9.78 1.31
CA THR A 110 16.29 -10.31 2.53
C THR A 110 15.70 -11.65 2.98
N GLY A 111 14.50 -11.98 2.51
CA GLY A 111 13.71 -13.12 3.02
C GLY A 111 13.07 -12.89 4.39
N GLU A 112 13.19 -11.68 4.96
CA GLU A 112 12.65 -11.36 6.28
C GLU A 112 11.11 -11.34 6.25
N LYS A 113 10.46 -12.17 7.07
CA LYS A 113 9.01 -12.17 7.28
C LYS A 113 8.63 -11.25 8.45
N ILE A 114 8.00 -10.13 8.15
CA ILE A 114 7.55 -9.14 9.13
C ILE A 114 6.07 -9.38 9.45
N ARG A 115 5.74 -9.61 10.71
CA ARG A 115 4.35 -9.80 11.16
C ARG A 115 3.64 -8.46 11.31
N ILE A 116 2.53 -8.28 10.60
CA ILE A 116 1.72 -7.07 10.64
C ILE A 116 0.51 -7.23 11.56
N LEU A 117 -0.22 -8.35 11.44
CA LEU A 117 -1.37 -8.68 12.30
C LEU A 117 -1.22 -10.10 12.83
N GLN A 118 -1.70 -10.32 14.06
CA GLN A 118 -1.65 -11.62 14.71
C GLN A 118 -3.03 -12.01 15.27
N GLY A 119 -3.46 -13.23 14.99
CA GLY A 119 -4.67 -13.83 15.57
C GLY A 119 -5.96 -13.08 15.24
N VAL A 120 -6.01 -12.43 14.07
CA VAL A 120 -7.13 -11.58 13.66
C VAL A 120 -8.13 -12.32 12.79
N SER A 121 -9.32 -11.75 12.63
CA SER A 121 -10.32 -12.27 11.72
C SER A 121 -9.94 -12.03 10.25
N LYS A 122 -10.51 -12.83 9.35
CA LYS A 122 -10.39 -12.64 7.89
C LYS A 122 -10.84 -11.25 7.42
N TYR A 123 -11.77 -10.63 8.14
CA TYR A 123 -12.25 -9.28 7.82
C TYR A 123 -11.18 -8.22 8.10
N GLU A 124 -10.50 -8.31 9.24
CA GLU A 124 -9.41 -7.40 9.60
C GLU A 124 -8.23 -7.51 8.62
N VAL A 125 -7.83 -8.74 8.26
CA VAL A 125 -6.82 -8.96 7.20
C VAL A 125 -7.26 -8.31 5.88
N LYS A 126 -8.55 -8.38 5.56
CA LYS A 126 -9.11 -7.76 4.34
C LYS A 126 -9.06 -6.25 4.35
N GLU A 127 -9.35 -5.62 5.48
CA GLU A 127 -9.22 -4.17 5.61
C GLU A 127 -7.75 -3.75 5.54
N GLU A 128 -6.84 -4.53 6.13
CA GLU A 128 -5.40 -4.26 6.13
C GLU A 128 -4.82 -4.28 4.71
N TYR A 129 -5.00 -5.37 3.94
CA TYR A 129 -4.42 -5.44 2.59
C TYR A 129 -5.05 -4.40 1.64
N LYS A 130 -6.34 -4.05 1.83
CA LYS A 130 -6.98 -2.97 1.05
C LYS A 130 -6.38 -1.61 1.35
N SER A 131 -6.14 -1.31 2.63
CA SER A 131 -5.55 -0.03 3.05
C SER A 131 -4.16 0.17 2.42
N ARG A 132 -3.43 -0.93 2.23
CA ARG A 132 -2.12 -1.03 1.57
C ARG A 132 -2.17 -1.12 0.05
N LEU A 133 -3.38 -1.11 -0.54
CA LEU A 133 -3.61 -1.24 -1.98
C LEU A 133 -3.09 -2.57 -2.57
N ILE A 134 -2.95 -3.59 -1.75
CA ILE A 134 -2.58 -4.95 -2.14
C ILE A 134 -3.80 -5.62 -2.76
N LYS A 135 -3.62 -6.33 -3.87
CA LYS A 135 -4.70 -7.11 -4.47
C LYS A 135 -4.70 -8.50 -3.87
N LYS A 136 -5.89 -9.03 -3.62
CA LYS A 136 -6.09 -10.38 -3.06
C LYS A 136 -5.32 -11.49 -3.81
N LYS A 137 -5.16 -11.35 -5.13
CA LYS A 137 -4.45 -12.33 -5.97
C LYS A 137 -2.93 -12.38 -5.73
N ASP A 138 -2.37 -11.33 -5.14
CA ASP A 138 -0.94 -11.21 -4.86
C ASP A 138 -0.61 -11.77 -3.46
N ILE A 139 -1.62 -12.21 -2.69
CA ILE A 139 -1.48 -12.75 -1.33
C ILE A 139 -1.24 -14.25 -1.39
N VAL A 140 -0.10 -14.67 -0.85
CA VAL A 140 0.22 -16.09 -0.65
C VAL A 140 -0.57 -16.62 0.54
N GLN A 141 -1.28 -17.74 0.35
CA GLN A 141 -2.01 -18.41 1.43
C GLN A 141 -1.16 -19.55 1.97
N GLU A 142 -0.95 -19.56 3.28
CA GLU A 142 -0.19 -20.59 4.00
C GLU A 142 -1.08 -21.17 5.10
N GLU A 143 -0.98 -22.47 5.34
CA GLU A 143 -1.57 -23.10 6.53
C GLU A 143 -0.50 -23.18 7.62
N SER A 144 -0.84 -22.75 8.84
CA SER A 144 0.05 -22.92 9.98
C SER A 144 0.28 -24.41 10.20
N ALA A 145 1.55 -24.83 10.22
CA ALA A 145 1.92 -26.18 10.64
C ALA A 145 1.73 -26.30 12.16
N LEU A 146 0.51 -26.62 12.56
CA LEU A 146 0.15 -27.11 13.89
C LEU A 146 -0.53 -28.47 13.74
#